data_AF-A0A9P3A3U0-F1
#
_entry.id   AF-A0A9P3A3U0-F1
#
_cell.length_a   1.000
_cell.length_b   1.000
_cell.length_c   1.000
_cell.angle_alpha   90.00
_cell.angle_beta   90.00
_cell.angle_gamma   90.00
#
_symmetry.space_group_name_H-M   'P 1'
#
loop_
_entity.id
_entity.type
_entity.pdbx_description
1 polymer ?
#
loop_
_entity_poly.entity_id
_entity_poly.type
_entity_poly.pdbx_seq_one_letter_code
_entity_poly.pdbx_strand_id
1 'polypeptide(L)'
;MLGTCVGARSAREQFLQEKIDHEAATVAKLINLPHQHALLVLRVCVQQNLRHLQRSLKSDDLVHLWDKLDTTLREAVARIRGLPRPTDQLDAAVISLPIKMGGLGILSYKTVAPHAYAAASEAADTTLAPILTPGTLPASTQLITQHQRCQEIFAGNKEALLGSLTPEQAKAVVEASSKLGRVWLTTIPFQPSLRLTDFEVAAALQLRTLAGEREAHCTNCGEANFFGHPEL
;
A
#
# COMPACT_ATOMS: atom_id res chain seq x y z
N MET A 1 4.34 -17.39 19.47
CA MET A 1 3.68 -16.25 20.13
C MET A 1 3.87 -15.02 19.27
N LEU A 2 2.81 -14.48 18.67
CA LEU A 2 2.89 -13.15 18.02
C LEU A 2 2.79 -12.11 19.13
N GLY A 3 3.92 -11.86 19.79
CA GLY A 3 4.04 -10.85 20.85
C GLY A 3 4.13 -9.45 20.25
N THR A 4 3.45 -8.50 20.88
CA THR A 4 3.73 -7.06 20.73
C THR A 4 4.71 -6.62 21.84
N CYS A 5 5.32 -5.45 21.70
CA CYS A 5 6.17 -4.86 22.73
C CYS A 5 5.39 -3.78 23.50
N VAL A 6 5.38 -3.88 24.82
CA VAL A 6 4.82 -2.86 25.72
C VAL A 6 5.95 -2.35 26.61
N GLY A 7 6.07 -1.03 26.76
CA GLY A 7 7.07 -0.42 27.62
C GLY A 7 7.61 0.91 27.09
N ALA A 8 8.83 1.23 27.52
CA ALA A 8 9.53 2.45 27.16
C ALA A 8 9.65 2.61 25.63
N ARG A 9 9.69 3.87 25.18
CA ARG A 9 9.80 4.21 23.75
C ARG A 9 10.98 3.51 23.08
N SER A 10 12.16 3.51 23.71
CA SER A 10 13.37 2.88 23.16
C SER A 10 13.19 1.37 22.90
N ALA A 11 12.52 0.66 23.81
CA ALA A 11 12.25 -0.77 23.65
C ALA A 11 11.26 -1.04 22.51
N ARG A 12 10.19 -0.24 22.42
CA ARG A 12 9.21 -0.34 21.32
C ARG A 12 9.84 -0.01 19.97
N GLU A 13 10.70 1.02 19.94
CA GLU A 13 11.42 1.46 18.74
C GLU A 13 12.36 0.36 18.26
N GLN A 14 13.20 -0.19 19.13
CA GLN A 14 14.09 -1.29 18.79
C GLN A 14 13.31 -2.51 18.28
N PHE A 15 12.25 -2.92 19.00
CA PHE A 15 11.41 -4.03 18.60
C PHE A 15 10.80 -3.84 17.21
N LEU A 16 10.23 -2.66 16.94
CA LEU A 16 9.61 -2.37 15.65
C LEU A 16 10.66 -2.30 14.53
N GLN A 17 11.83 -1.71 14.81
CA GLN A 17 12.94 -1.62 13.87
C GLN A 17 13.42 -3.01 13.43
N GLU A 18 13.64 -3.93 14.38
CA GLU A 18 14.04 -5.31 14.09
C GLU A 18 13.00 -6.05 13.21
N LYS A 19 11.70 -5.84 13.47
CA LYS A 19 10.63 -6.41 12.64
C LYS A 19 10.62 -5.84 11.23
N ILE A 20 10.83 -4.54 11.09
CA ILE A 20 10.91 -3.87 9.77
C ILE A 20 12.14 -4.34 9.00
N ASP A 21 13.29 -4.47 9.64
CA ASP A 21 14.51 -4.93 8.96
C ASP A 21 14.38 -6.39 8.51
N HIS A 22 13.73 -7.24 9.30
CA HIS A 22 13.39 -8.60 8.88
C HIS A 22 12.43 -8.62 7.67
N GLU A 23 11.42 -7.75 7.67
CA GLU A 23 10.49 -7.63 6.55
C GLU A 23 11.19 -7.09 5.31
N ALA A 24 12.09 -6.10 5.45
CA ALA A 24 12.89 -5.56 4.35
C ALA A 24 13.77 -6.63 3.71
N ALA A 25 14.38 -7.52 4.51
CA ALA A 25 15.12 -8.67 4.00
C ALA A 25 14.23 -9.67 3.23
N THR A 26 12.96 -9.79 3.62
CA THR A 26 11.97 -10.60 2.89
C THR A 26 11.56 -9.94 1.57
N VAL A 27 11.31 -8.63 1.58
CA VAL A 27 11.03 -7.81 0.39
C VAL A 27 12.17 -7.89 -0.62
N ALA A 28 13.43 -7.89 -0.17
CA ALA A 28 14.60 -7.99 -1.04
C ALA A 28 14.62 -9.28 -1.88
N LYS A 29 14.08 -10.39 -1.34
CA LYS A 29 14.04 -11.69 -2.05
C LYS A 29 13.07 -11.71 -3.22
N LEU A 30 12.13 -10.77 -3.29
CA LEU A 30 11.13 -10.71 -4.37
C LEU A 30 11.74 -10.49 -5.76
N ILE A 31 12.97 -9.96 -5.83
CA ILE A 31 13.69 -9.78 -7.11
C ILE A 31 13.93 -11.08 -7.87
N ASN A 32 13.94 -12.22 -7.18
CA ASN A 32 14.18 -13.53 -7.80
C ASN A 32 12.90 -14.16 -8.38
N LEU A 33 11.75 -13.50 -8.24
CA LEU A 33 10.46 -13.99 -8.72
C LEU A 33 10.07 -13.28 -10.02
N PRO A 34 9.34 -13.95 -10.93
CA PRO A 34 8.69 -13.25 -12.03
C PRO A 34 7.81 -12.11 -11.51
N HIS A 35 7.76 -11.00 -12.23
CA HIS A 35 7.16 -9.74 -11.79
C HIS A 35 5.71 -9.90 -11.31
N GLN A 36 4.91 -10.71 -12.02
CA GLN A 36 3.53 -10.97 -11.64
C GLN A 36 3.43 -11.67 -10.27
N HIS A 37 4.32 -12.61 -10.00
CA HIS A 37 4.38 -13.35 -8.74
C HIS A 37 4.91 -12.46 -7.62
N ALA A 38 6.00 -11.72 -7.88
CA ALA A 38 6.56 -10.75 -6.95
C ALA A 38 5.51 -9.74 -6.48
N LEU A 39 4.74 -9.17 -7.42
CA LEU A 39 3.69 -8.20 -7.14
C LEU A 39 2.55 -8.82 -6.33
N LEU A 40 2.12 -10.04 -6.67
CA LEU A 40 1.06 -10.74 -5.93
C LEU A 40 1.48 -11.02 -4.49
N VAL A 41 2.68 -11.56 -4.29
CA VAL A 41 3.25 -11.87 -2.96
C VAL A 41 3.44 -10.59 -2.14
N LEU A 42 3.95 -9.52 -2.75
CA LEU A 42 4.11 -8.22 -2.10
C LEU A 42 2.78 -7.72 -1.51
N ARG A 43 1.72 -7.77 -2.33
CA ARG A 43 0.41 -7.19 -1.99
C ARG A 43 -0.41 -8.03 -1.01
N VAL A 44 -0.42 -9.34 -1.23
CA VAL A 44 -1.31 -10.28 -0.52
C VAL A 44 -0.66 -10.90 0.71
N CYS A 45 0.68 -11.02 0.72
CA CYS A 45 1.40 -11.68 1.81
C CYS A 45 2.26 -10.69 2.61
N VAL A 46 3.34 -10.16 2.00
CA VAL A 46 4.35 -9.32 2.66
C VAL A 46 3.72 -8.12 3.35
N GLN A 47 2.86 -7.38 2.65
CA GLN A 47 2.12 -6.26 3.21
C GLN A 47 1.21 -6.63 4.41
N GLN A 48 0.84 -7.88 4.61
CA GLN A 48 -0.03 -8.28 5.71
C GLN A 48 0.77 -8.63 6.97
N ASN A 49 2.04 -9.00 6.84
CA ASN A 49 2.87 -9.56 7.91
C ASN A 49 2.88 -8.69 9.17
N LEU A 50 3.15 -7.39 9.02
CA LEU A 50 3.26 -6.47 10.17
C LEU A 50 1.93 -5.77 10.53
N ARG A 51 0.81 -6.04 9.86
CA ARG A 51 -0.46 -5.31 10.13
C ARG A 51 -1.04 -5.56 11.51
N HIS A 52 -0.72 -6.70 12.12
CA HIS A 52 -1.13 -6.98 13.49
C HIS A 52 -0.48 -6.00 14.48
N LEU A 53 0.73 -5.53 14.21
CA LEU A 53 1.43 -4.55 15.06
C LEU A 53 0.74 -3.18 15.04
N GLN A 54 0.14 -2.78 13.91
CA GLN A 54 -0.65 -1.54 13.84
C GLN A 54 -1.83 -1.51 14.82
N ARG A 55 -2.33 -2.68 15.25
CA ARG A 55 -3.43 -2.80 16.21
C ARG A 55 -2.98 -3.00 17.65
N SER A 56 -1.77 -3.49 17.86
CA SER A 56 -1.29 -4.00 19.15
C SER A 56 -0.09 -3.26 19.71
N LEU A 57 0.62 -2.47 18.90
CA LEU A 57 1.75 -1.65 19.30
C LEU A 57 1.30 -0.19 19.29
N LYS A 58 1.38 0.48 20.44
CA LYS A 58 1.30 1.94 20.48
C LYS A 58 2.51 2.50 19.72
N SER A 59 2.28 3.24 18.65
CA SER A 59 3.34 3.70 17.74
C SER A 59 3.13 5.13 17.21
N ASP A 60 2.35 5.94 17.94
CA ASP A 60 2.10 7.35 17.65
C ASP A 60 3.39 8.19 17.65
N ASP A 61 4.39 7.78 18.42
CA ASP A 61 5.72 8.36 18.52
C ASP A 61 6.80 7.67 17.66
N LEU A 62 6.41 6.69 16.83
CA LEU A 62 7.31 5.86 16.00
C LEU A 62 6.95 5.92 14.50
N VAL A 63 6.32 7.00 14.06
CA VAL A 63 5.80 7.15 12.69
C VAL A 63 6.88 7.04 11.61
N HIS A 64 8.11 7.47 11.90
CA HIS A 64 9.26 7.37 10.99
C HIS A 64 9.60 5.92 10.63
N LEU A 65 9.36 4.96 11.54
CA LEU A 65 9.58 3.55 11.28
C LEU A 65 8.56 3.01 10.28
N TRP A 66 7.28 3.39 10.42
CA TRP A 66 6.27 3.03 9.42
C TRP A 66 6.56 3.64 8.05
N ASP A 67 7.08 4.87 8.02
CA ASP A 67 7.51 5.55 6.80
C ASP A 67 8.69 4.81 6.11
N LYS A 68 9.63 4.27 6.90
CA LYS A 68 10.73 3.41 6.40
C LYS A 68 10.19 2.14 5.75
N LEU A 69 9.21 1.48 6.37
CA LEU A 69 8.56 0.30 5.78
C LEU A 69 7.79 0.65 4.50
N ASP A 70 7.02 1.73 4.51
CA ASP A 70 6.29 2.22 3.33
C ASP A 70 7.22 2.53 2.17
N THR A 71 8.39 3.11 2.45
CA THR A 71 9.44 3.35 1.47
C THR A 71 10.00 2.04 0.90
N THR A 72 10.31 1.07 1.76
CA THR A 72 10.80 -0.25 1.35
C THR A 72 9.81 -0.97 0.42
N LEU A 73 8.50 -0.89 0.71
CA LEU A 73 7.44 -1.47 -0.12
C LEU A 73 7.31 -0.73 -1.46
N ARG A 74 7.39 0.61 -1.46
CA ARG A 74 7.37 1.43 -2.68
C ARG A 74 8.56 1.15 -3.59
N GLU A 75 9.76 0.99 -3.03
CA GLU A 75 10.96 0.64 -3.78
C GLU A 75 10.85 -0.76 -4.41
N ALA A 76 10.19 -1.70 -3.72
CA ALA A 76 9.91 -3.02 -4.31
C ALA A 76 9.02 -2.92 -5.55
N VAL A 77 7.99 -2.06 -5.51
CA VAL A 77 7.17 -1.76 -6.69
C VAL A 77 8.01 -1.14 -7.80
N ALA A 78 8.88 -0.17 -7.48
CA ALA A 78 9.76 0.47 -8.46
C ALA A 78 10.69 -0.54 -9.15
N ARG A 79 11.23 -1.52 -8.40
CA ARG A 79 12.03 -2.63 -8.94
C ARG A 79 11.23 -3.51 -9.90
N ILE A 80 10.01 -3.93 -9.51
CA ILE A 80 9.13 -4.73 -10.37
C ILE A 80 8.73 -3.95 -11.64
N ARG A 81 8.59 -2.61 -11.52
CA ARG A 81 8.32 -1.70 -12.64
C ARG A 81 9.52 -1.53 -13.59
N GLY A 82 10.72 -1.97 -13.19
CA GLY A 82 11.95 -1.86 -13.99
C GLY A 82 12.44 -0.42 -14.20
N LEU A 83 12.02 0.54 -13.36
CA LEU A 83 12.45 1.94 -13.48
C LEU A 83 13.52 2.29 -12.44
N PRO A 84 14.63 2.96 -12.84
CA PRO A 84 15.65 3.43 -11.90
C PRO A 84 15.25 4.72 -11.16
N ARG A 85 14.07 5.29 -11.44
CA ARG A 85 13.64 6.56 -10.83
C ARG A 85 13.09 6.36 -9.43
N PRO A 86 13.43 7.24 -8.48
CA PRO A 86 12.76 7.32 -7.19
C PRO A 86 11.24 7.49 -7.37
N THR A 87 10.48 6.79 -6.55
CA THR A 87 9.02 6.91 -6.46
C THR A 87 8.67 8.33 -6.00
N ASP A 88 8.08 9.14 -6.89
CA ASP A 88 7.65 10.49 -6.55
C ASP A 88 6.38 10.49 -5.67
N GLN A 89 5.91 11.68 -5.28
CA GLN A 89 4.74 11.82 -4.41
C GLN A 89 3.45 11.29 -5.06
N LEU A 90 3.32 11.41 -6.38
CA LEU A 90 2.16 10.97 -7.15
C LEU A 90 2.15 9.45 -7.25
N ASP A 91 3.29 8.83 -7.57
CA ASP A 91 3.48 7.39 -7.51
C ASP A 91 3.11 6.86 -6.12
N ALA A 92 3.60 7.49 -5.05
CA ALA A 92 3.32 7.08 -3.68
C ALA A 92 1.82 7.13 -3.34
N ALA A 93 1.12 8.18 -3.81
CA ALA A 93 -0.33 8.30 -3.64
C ALA A 93 -1.09 7.18 -4.37
N VAL A 94 -0.74 6.90 -5.62
CA VAL A 94 -1.38 5.84 -6.42
C VAL A 94 -1.07 4.44 -5.86
N ILE A 95 0.18 4.17 -5.48
CA ILE A 95 0.59 2.88 -4.91
C ILE A 95 -0.20 2.56 -3.63
N SER A 96 -0.34 3.56 -2.76
CA SER A 96 -1.01 3.43 -1.46
C SER A 96 -2.54 3.43 -1.51
N LEU A 97 -3.12 3.85 -2.63
CA LEU A 97 -4.56 3.87 -2.81
C LEU A 97 -5.11 2.43 -2.98
N PRO A 98 -6.30 2.10 -2.43
CA PRO A 98 -6.93 0.80 -2.64
C PRO A 98 -7.15 0.46 -4.11
N ILE A 99 -7.10 -0.84 -4.44
CA ILE A 99 -7.30 -1.32 -5.83
C ILE A 99 -8.64 -0.86 -6.40
N LYS A 100 -9.71 -0.95 -5.60
CA LYS A 100 -11.07 -0.53 -5.99
C LYS A 100 -11.19 0.98 -6.24
N MET A 101 -10.16 1.73 -5.88
CA MET A 101 -10.06 3.18 -6.07
C MET A 101 -9.05 3.57 -7.15
N GLY A 102 -8.42 2.60 -7.83
CA GLY A 102 -7.48 2.82 -8.94
C GLY A 102 -6.02 2.52 -8.59
N GLY A 103 -5.67 2.46 -7.31
CA GLY A 103 -4.30 2.22 -6.88
C GLY A 103 -3.83 0.77 -6.95
N LEU A 104 -2.67 0.48 -6.34
CA LEU A 104 -2.14 -0.89 -6.20
C LEU A 104 -2.64 -1.60 -4.93
N GLY A 105 -3.22 -0.86 -3.99
CA GLY A 105 -3.61 -1.39 -2.69
C GLY A 105 -2.42 -1.79 -1.84
N ILE A 106 -1.25 -1.17 -2.06
CA ILE A 106 -0.10 -1.30 -1.15
C ILE A 106 -0.25 -0.20 -0.08
N LEU A 107 -1.25 -0.37 0.80
CA LEU A 107 -1.69 0.63 1.77
C LEU A 107 -0.55 1.07 2.69
N SER A 108 -0.43 2.39 2.88
CA SER A 108 0.56 2.97 3.79
C SER A 108 0.33 2.52 5.23
N TYR A 109 1.37 1.95 5.83
CA TYR A 109 1.41 1.62 7.23
C TYR A 109 1.29 2.85 8.11
N LYS A 110 1.98 3.93 7.72
CA LYS A 110 1.94 5.22 8.40
C LYS A 110 0.52 5.78 8.45
N THR A 111 -0.21 5.75 7.34
CA THR A 111 -1.59 6.22 7.28
C THR A 111 -2.52 5.33 8.10
N VAL A 112 -2.37 4.00 8.02
CA VAL A 112 -3.33 3.05 8.63
C VAL A 112 -3.11 2.85 10.13
N ALA A 113 -1.87 2.95 10.62
CA ALA A 113 -1.50 2.68 12.01
C ALA A 113 -2.35 3.40 13.06
N PRO A 114 -2.54 4.74 13.02
CA PRO A 114 -3.34 5.43 14.04
C PRO A 114 -4.79 4.96 14.09
N HIS A 115 -5.40 4.65 12.95
CA HIS A 115 -6.79 4.18 12.89
C HIS A 115 -6.94 2.72 13.32
N ALA A 116 -5.95 1.89 13.00
CA ALA A 116 -5.90 0.51 13.42
C ALA A 116 -5.76 0.40 14.93
N TYR A 117 -4.87 1.19 15.53
CA TYR A 117 -4.65 1.21 16.98
C TYR A 117 -5.90 1.75 17.70
N ALA A 118 -6.44 2.89 17.27
CA ALA A 118 -7.62 3.48 17.92
C ALA A 118 -8.85 2.57 17.86
N ALA A 119 -9.13 1.94 16.71
CA ALA A 119 -10.24 0.98 16.60
C ALA A 119 -10.03 -0.26 17.50
N ALA A 120 -8.80 -0.72 17.65
CA ALA A 120 -8.48 -1.83 18.54
C ALA A 120 -8.60 -1.44 20.02
N SER A 121 -8.13 -0.24 20.39
CA SER A 121 -8.26 0.29 21.76
C SER A 121 -9.71 0.48 22.15
N GLU A 122 -10.54 1.13 21.32
CA GLU A 122 -11.97 1.33 21.63
C GLU A 122 -12.74 0.01 21.76
N ALA A 123 -12.42 -0.97 20.92
CA ALA A 123 -13.00 -2.31 21.01
C ALA A 123 -12.59 -3.02 22.32
N ALA A 124 -11.33 -2.87 22.72
CA ALA A 124 -10.83 -3.40 23.98
C ALA A 124 -11.49 -2.71 25.18
N ASP A 125 -11.58 -1.37 25.19
CA ASP A 125 -12.21 -0.59 26.25
C ASP A 125 -13.68 -0.96 26.42
N THR A 126 -14.41 -1.11 25.32
CA THR A 126 -15.82 -1.55 25.34
C THR A 126 -15.97 -2.95 25.92
N THR A 127 -15.02 -3.85 25.61
CA THR A 127 -15.03 -5.23 26.13
C THR A 127 -14.66 -5.28 27.62
N LEU A 128 -13.73 -4.42 28.06
CA LEU A 128 -13.22 -4.40 29.43
C LEU A 128 -14.07 -3.57 30.39
N ALA A 129 -14.84 -2.59 29.91
CA ALA A 129 -15.62 -1.68 30.75
C ALA A 129 -16.56 -2.39 31.75
N PRO A 130 -17.32 -3.45 31.38
CA PRO A 130 -18.16 -4.17 32.34
C PRO A 130 -17.37 -4.92 33.42
N ILE A 131 -16.12 -5.29 33.12
CA ILE A 131 -15.23 -6.02 34.04
C ILE A 131 -14.57 -5.05 35.02
N LEU A 132 -14.08 -3.91 34.52
CA LEU A 132 -13.35 -2.92 35.31
C LEU A 132 -14.26 -2.00 36.13
N THR A 133 -15.50 -1.78 35.67
CA THR A 133 -16.50 -0.94 36.34
C THR A 133 -17.85 -1.64 36.40
N PRO A 134 -18.04 -2.58 37.35
CA PRO A 134 -19.30 -3.28 37.54
C PRO A 134 -20.41 -2.29 37.94
N GLY A 135 -21.54 -2.30 37.23
CA GLY A 135 -22.72 -1.48 37.53
C GLY A 135 -22.98 -0.30 36.57
N THR A 136 -22.05 0.01 35.67
CA THR A 136 -22.30 0.93 34.56
C THR A 136 -22.85 0.14 33.36
N LEU A 137 -24.08 0.43 32.93
CA LEU A 137 -24.58 -0.11 31.66
C LEU A 137 -23.70 0.45 30.55
N PRO A 138 -23.11 -0.38 29.68
CA PRO A 138 -22.38 0.13 28.54
C PRO A 138 -23.35 0.97 27.72
N ALA A 139 -23.00 2.23 27.46
CA ALA A 139 -23.68 3.00 26.43
C ALA A 139 -23.63 2.16 25.15
N SER A 140 -24.74 2.06 24.43
CA SER A 140 -24.80 1.40 23.12
C SER A 140 -24.03 2.24 22.10
N THR A 141 -22.71 2.29 22.24
CA THR A 141 -21.82 3.03 21.34
C THR A 141 -21.51 2.12 20.17
N GLN A 142 -22.01 2.48 18.99
CA GLN A 142 -21.66 1.78 17.77
C GLN A 142 -20.15 1.96 17.51
N LEU A 143 -19.39 0.87 17.63
CA LEU A 143 -17.94 0.90 17.40
C LEU A 143 -17.64 1.18 15.93
N ILE A 144 -16.78 2.16 15.68
CA ILE A 144 -16.30 2.47 14.34
C ILE A 144 -15.11 1.56 14.02
N THR A 145 -15.29 0.67 13.05
CA THR A 145 -14.26 -0.28 12.63
C THR A 145 -13.05 0.42 11.99
N GLN A 146 -11.89 -0.23 12.02
CA GLN A 146 -10.71 0.22 11.26
C GLN A 146 -11.05 0.45 9.77
N HIS A 147 -11.87 -0.43 9.18
CA HIS A 147 -12.26 -0.32 7.78
C HIS A 147 -13.00 0.98 7.50
N GLN A 148 -14.00 1.33 8.33
CA GLN A 148 -14.76 2.58 8.19
C GLN A 148 -13.85 3.81 8.33
N ARG A 149 -12.99 3.84 9.35
CA ARG A 149 -12.02 4.93 9.56
C ARG A 149 -11.11 5.13 8.35
N CYS A 150 -10.57 4.03 7.82
CA CYS A 150 -9.68 4.10 6.66
C CYS A 150 -10.42 4.43 5.36
N GLN A 151 -11.69 4.05 5.23
CA GLN A 151 -12.48 4.31 4.03
C GLN A 151 -12.63 5.81 3.75
N GLU A 152 -12.89 6.61 4.78
CA GLU A 152 -13.00 8.07 4.67
C GLU A 152 -11.67 8.69 4.22
N ILE A 153 -10.55 8.25 4.79
CA ILE A 153 -9.21 8.74 4.42
C ILE A 153 -8.87 8.37 2.99
N PHE A 154 -9.11 7.13 2.58
CA PHE A 154 -8.82 6.72 1.21
C PHE A 154 -9.74 7.39 0.18
N ALA A 155 -10.98 7.71 0.55
CA ALA A 155 -11.87 8.52 -0.28
C ALA A 155 -11.32 9.94 -0.46
N GLY A 156 -10.92 10.60 0.64
CA GLY A 156 -10.29 11.92 0.58
C GLY A 156 -8.98 11.92 -0.21
N ASN A 157 -8.12 10.92 -0.01
CA ASN A 157 -6.87 10.77 -0.76
C ASN A 157 -7.14 10.56 -2.26
N LYS A 158 -8.19 9.81 -2.62
CA LYS A 158 -8.59 9.63 -4.02
C LYS A 158 -9.03 10.96 -4.64
N GLU A 159 -9.86 11.71 -3.93
CA GLU A 159 -10.38 13.00 -4.41
C GLU A 159 -9.23 14.00 -4.59
N ALA A 160 -8.35 14.13 -3.60
CA ALA A 160 -7.15 14.97 -3.68
C ALA A 160 -6.23 14.55 -4.84
N LEU A 161 -6.03 13.24 -5.02
CA LEU A 161 -5.27 12.72 -6.15
C LEU A 161 -5.91 13.14 -7.47
N LEU A 162 -7.19 12.81 -7.69
CA LEU A 162 -7.88 13.15 -8.94
C LEU A 162 -7.91 14.65 -9.23
N GLY A 163 -8.02 15.50 -8.20
CA GLY A 163 -7.96 16.96 -8.35
C GLY A 163 -6.59 17.49 -8.76
N SER A 164 -5.51 16.72 -8.55
CA SER A 164 -4.14 17.08 -8.94
C SER A 164 -3.71 16.56 -10.32
N LEU A 165 -4.49 15.68 -10.93
CA LEU A 165 -4.14 14.99 -12.17
C LEU A 165 -4.66 15.71 -13.41
N THR A 166 -4.01 15.49 -14.56
CA THR A 166 -4.61 15.86 -15.86
C THR A 166 -5.85 15.01 -16.14
N PRO A 167 -6.77 15.45 -17.02
CA PRO A 167 -7.95 14.66 -17.40
C PRO A 167 -7.61 13.24 -17.90
N GLU A 168 -6.51 13.08 -18.62
CA GLU A 168 -6.03 11.81 -19.17
C GLU A 168 -5.55 10.87 -18.05
N GLN A 169 -4.74 11.39 -17.13
CA GLN A 169 -4.27 10.64 -15.96
C GLN A 169 -5.43 10.25 -15.04
N ALA A 170 -6.39 11.17 -14.81
CA ALA A 170 -7.58 10.91 -14.02
C ALA A 170 -8.44 9.79 -14.65
N LYS A 171 -8.63 9.80 -15.98
CA LYS A 171 -9.30 8.71 -16.71
C LYS A 171 -8.57 7.38 -16.51
N ALA A 172 -7.24 7.35 -16.59
CA ALA A 172 -6.46 6.14 -16.36
C ALA A 172 -6.64 5.58 -14.95
N VAL A 173 -6.67 6.43 -13.91
CA VAL A 173 -6.94 6.01 -12.53
C VAL A 173 -8.36 5.45 -12.37
N VAL A 174 -9.35 6.09 -13.00
CA VAL A 174 -10.74 5.60 -12.99
C VAL A 174 -10.85 4.25 -13.71
N GLU A 175 -10.20 4.09 -14.86
CA GLU A 175 -10.19 2.82 -15.60
C GLU A 175 -9.47 1.71 -14.82
N ALA A 176 -8.35 2.02 -14.17
CA ALA A 176 -7.62 1.10 -13.29
C ALA A 176 -8.48 0.62 -12.09
N SER A 177 -9.50 1.38 -11.71
CA SER A 177 -10.46 1.01 -10.66
C SER A 177 -11.51 0.00 -11.12
N SER A 178 -11.71 -0.17 -12.44
CA SER A 178 -12.67 -1.10 -13.03
C SER A 178 -12.37 -2.56 -12.68
N LYS A 179 -13.34 -3.45 -12.88
CA LYS A 179 -13.12 -4.89 -12.65
C LYS A 179 -12.02 -5.44 -13.57
N LEU A 180 -12.02 -5.07 -14.85
CA LEU A 180 -11.02 -5.53 -15.81
C LEU A 180 -9.64 -4.93 -15.50
N GLY A 181 -9.58 -3.63 -15.23
CA GLY A 181 -8.34 -2.91 -14.94
C GLY A 181 -7.59 -3.41 -13.70
N ARG A 182 -8.25 -4.17 -12.80
CA ARG A 182 -7.64 -4.70 -11.58
C ARG A 182 -7.43 -6.22 -11.53
N VAL A 183 -8.03 -7.00 -12.43
CA VAL A 183 -8.01 -8.47 -12.34
C VAL A 183 -6.59 -9.04 -12.43
N TRP A 184 -5.73 -8.44 -13.26
CA TRP A 184 -4.36 -8.89 -13.47
C TRP A 184 -3.47 -8.74 -12.22
N LEU A 185 -3.83 -7.86 -11.27
CA LEU A 185 -3.12 -7.69 -10.00
C LEU A 185 -3.31 -8.83 -9.01
N THR A 186 -4.35 -9.65 -9.21
CA THR A 186 -4.76 -10.70 -8.26
C THR A 186 -4.83 -12.08 -8.87
N THR A 187 -4.64 -12.20 -10.19
CA THR A 187 -4.91 -13.43 -10.93
C THR A 187 -3.70 -13.82 -11.75
N ILE A 188 -3.23 -15.05 -11.56
CA ILE A 188 -2.20 -15.68 -12.40
C ILE A 188 -2.91 -16.80 -13.15
N PRO A 189 -3.03 -16.72 -14.49
CA PRO A 189 -3.64 -17.78 -15.28
C PRO A 189 -2.90 -19.10 -15.14
N PHE A 190 -3.67 -20.20 -14.99
CA PHE A 190 -3.10 -21.55 -14.94
C PHE A 190 -2.36 -21.88 -16.24
N GLN A 191 -2.97 -21.55 -17.38
CA GLN A 191 -2.39 -21.77 -18.70
C GLN A 191 -1.21 -20.82 -18.95
N PRO A 192 0.01 -21.33 -19.21
CA PRO A 192 1.21 -20.50 -19.36
C PRO A 192 1.12 -19.45 -20.47
N SER A 193 0.44 -19.75 -21.58
CA SER A 193 0.30 -18.83 -22.72
C SER A 193 -0.57 -17.61 -22.44
N LEU A 194 -1.29 -17.59 -21.32
CA LEU A 194 -2.12 -16.46 -20.89
C LEU A 194 -1.46 -15.65 -19.77
N ARG A 195 -0.28 -16.06 -19.30
CA ARG A 195 0.44 -15.33 -18.24
C ARG A 195 1.10 -14.10 -18.83
N LEU A 196 1.10 -13.04 -18.03
CA LEU A 196 1.81 -11.82 -18.39
C LEU A 196 3.31 -12.04 -18.24
N THR A 197 4.05 -11.60 -19.24
CA THR A 197 5.50 -11.49 -19.19
C THR A 197 5.93 -10.39 -18.20
N ASP A 198 7.18 -10.44 -17.77
CA ASP A 198 7.73 -9.43 -16.88
C ASP A 198 7.70 -8.01 -17.50
N PHE A 199 7.84 -7.93 -18.83
CA PHE A 199 7.70 -6.70 -19.59
C PHE A 199 6.26 -6.16 -19.55
N GLU A 200 5.26 -6.99 -19.83
CA GLU A 200 3.85 -6.59 -19.78
C GLU A 200 3.42 -6.15 -18.38
N VAL A 201 3.91 -6.82 -17.33
CA VAL A 201 3.67 -6.41 -15.93
C VAL A 201 4.33 -5.06 -15.65
N ALA A 202 5.57 -4.86 -16.08
CA ALA A 202 6.28 -3.59 -15.89
C ALA A 202 5.56 -2.44 -16.61
N ALA A 203 5.18 -2.60 -17.88
CA ALA A 203 4.43 -1.61 -18.65
C ALA A 203 3.06 -1.31 -18.00
N ALA A 204 2.32 -2.34 -17.58
CA ALA A 204 1.05 -2.16 -16.88
C ALA A 204 1.21 -1.42 -15.54
N LEU A 205 2.30 -1.67 -14.80
CA LEU A 205 2.63 -0.92 -13.59
C LEU A 205 2.98 0.54 -13.89
N GLN A 206 3.71 0.82 -14.97
CA GLN A 206 4.03 2.19 -15.38
C GLN A 206 2.76 2.99 -15.66
N LEU A 207 1.89 2.47 -16.54
CA LEU A 207 0.61 3.08 -16.85
C LEU A 207 -0.25 3.29 -15.60
N ARG A 208 -0.34 2.26 -14.75
CA ARG A 208 -1.17 2.32 -13.55
C ARG A 208 -0.65 3.28 -12.50
N THR A 209 0.67 3.39 -12.34
CA THR A 209 1.29 4.33 -11.39
C THR A 209 1.43 5.73 -11.95
N LEU A 210 0.93 5.97 -13.18
CA LEU A 210 1.06 7.23 -13.90
C LEU A 210 2.52 7.64 -14.07
N ALA A 211 3.40 6.64 -14.12
CA ALA A 211 4.80 6.88 -14.38
C ALA A 211 4.96 7.44 -15.78
N GLY A 212 5.57 8.61 -15.89
CA GLY A 212 6.08 9.10 -17.16
C GLY A 212 7.11 8.14 -17.75
N GLU A 213 7.34 8.26 -19.05
CA GLU A 213 8.30 7.44 -19.77
C GLU A 213 9.76 7.73 -19.36
N ARG A 214 10.68 6.84 -19.72
CA ARG A 214 12.09 6.86 -19.27
C ARG A 214 12.86 8.09 -19.74
N GLU A 215 12.50 8.63 -20.90
CA GLU A 215 13.23 9.71 -21.57
C GLU A 215 12.34 10.94 -21.77
N ALA A 216 12.93 12.13 -21.72
CA ALA A 216 12.20 13.38 -21.95
C ALA A 216 11.66 13.50 -23.39
N HIS A 217 12.20 12.70 -24.31
CA HIS A 217 11.77 12.61 -25.70
C HIS A 217 11.63 11.14 -26.09
N CYS A 218 10.68 10.80 -26.95
CA CYS A 218 10.52 9.44 -27.44
C CYS A 218 11.69 9.06 -28.36
N THR A 219 12.30 7.90 -28.12
CA THR A 219 13.43 7.39 -28.91
C THR A 219 13.06 7.05 -30.36
N ASN A 220 11.78 6.82 -30.65
CA ASN A 220 11.31 6.48 -31.99
C ASN A 220 10.91 7.72 -32.82
N CYS A 221 10.16 8.66 -32.24
CA CYS A 221 9.65 9.83 -32.99
C CYS A 221 10.36 11.16 -32.65
N GLY A 222 11.14 11.23 -31.58
CA GLY A 222 11.87 12.44 -31.16
C GLY A 222 11.03 13.52 -30.46
N GLU A 223 9.71 13.33 -30.35
CA GLU A 223 8.81 14.27 -29.68
C GLU A 223 8.94 14.22 -28.16
N ALA A 224 8.56 15.32 -27.49
CA ALA A 224 8.53 15.40 -26.03
C ALA A 224 7.62 14.31 -25.46
N ASN A 225 8.14 13.55 -24.51
CA ASN A 225 7.46 12.37 -24.01
C ASN A 225 6.40 12.73 -22.97
N PHE A 226 5.23 12.11 -23.05
CA PHE A 226 4.10 12.36 -22.16
C PHE A 226 3.34 11.09 -21.82
N PHE A 227 2.53 11.13 -20.76
CA PHE A 227 1.75 9.97 -20.32
C PHE A 227 0.85 9.43 -21.46
N GLY A 228 1.07 8.18 -21.86
CA GLY A 228 0.31 7.52 -22.93
C GLY A 228 0.88 7.70 -24.34
N HIS A 229 2.09 8.25 -24.49
CA HIS A 229 2.82 8.25 -25.76
C HIS A 229 3.57 6.91 -25.93
N PRO A 230 3.13 5.96 -26.78
CA PRO A 230 3.74 4.63 -26.83
C PRO A 230 5.18 4.65 -27.39
N GLU A 231 6.15 4.12 -26.65
CA GLU A 231 7.40 3.58 -27.21
C GLU A 231 7.11 2.23 -27.92
N LEU A 232 6.58 2.29 -29.15
CA LEU A 232 6.59 1.14 -30.07
C LEU A 232 7.66 1.32 -31.12
#